data_AF-A0AAV9C916-F1
#
_entry.id   AF-A0AAV9C916-F1
#
_cell.length_a   1.000
_cell.length_b   1.000
_cell.length_c   1.000
_cell.angle_alpha   90.00
_cell.angle_beta   90.00
_cell.angle_gamma   90.00
#
_symmetry.space_group_name_H-M   'P 1'
#
loop_
_entity.id
_entity.type
_entity.pdbx_description
1 polymer ?
#
loop_
_entity_poly.entity_id
_entity_poly.type
_entity_poly.pdbx_seq_one_letter_code
_entity_poly.pdbx_strand_id
1 'polypeptide(L)'
;MGNKKREKTVKWFVLAYPLVEKLRQQRLVEEADYKSTTELFAKKGDEKTLDNFIPKSESDFMEYAELISHKLRPYEKSFHYIGLLKAVMRLSTTALKAADAKEVASLLLLQLRMKS
;
A
#
# COMPACT_ATOMS: atom_id res chain seq x y z
N MET A 1 -7.67 -45.93 28.99
CA MET A 1 -7.89 -44.48 29.24
C MET A 1 -7.73 -43.58 27.98
N GLY A 2 -7.93 -44.08 26.74
CA GLY A 2 -7.42 -43.41 25.52
C GLY A 2 -8.41 -42.81 24.51
N ASN A 3 -9.74 -42.94 24.70
CA ASN A 3 -10.73 -42.43 23.73
C ASN A 3 -11.34 -41.08 24.13
N LYS A 4 -11.57 -40.83 25.41
CA LYS A 4 -12.27 -39.62 25.89
C LYS A 4 -11.49 -38.31 25.69
N LYS A 5 -10.15 -38.38 25.59
CA LYS A 5 -9.28 -37.21 25.34
C LYS A 5 -9.26 -36.82 23.86
N ARG A 6 -9.22 -37.80 22.95
CA ARG A 6 -9.27 -37.56 21.49
C ARG A 6 -10.61 -36.98 21.04
N GLU A 7 -11.71 -37.48 21.62
CA GLU A 7 -13.06 -37.04 21.28
C GLU A 7 -13.32 -35.58 21.71
N LYS A 8 -12.80 -35.16 22.87
CA LYS A 8 -12.83 -33.76 23.30
C LYS A 8 -11.98 -32.87 22.40
N THR A 9 -10.77 -33.29 22.02
CA THR A 9 -9.89 -32.51 21.13
C THR A 9 -10.50 -32.33 19.74
N VAL A 10 -11.11 -33.39 19.18
CA VAL A 10 -11.81 -33.31 17.89
C VAL A 10 -13.02 -32.39 17.98
N LYS A 11 -13.82 -32.48 19.05
CA LYS A 11 -14.97 -31.58 19.26
C LYS A 11 -14.56 -30.12 19.40
N TRP A 12 -13.45 -29.83 20.09
CA TRP A 12 -12.89 -28.48 20.18
C TRP A 12 -12.40 -27.96 18.82
N PHE A 13 -11.73 -28.80 18.03
CA PHE A 13 -11.24 -28.42 16.70
C PHE A 13 -12.40 -28.14 15.74
N VAL A 14 -13.45 -28.97 15.76
CA VAL A 14 -14.66 -28.82 14.94
C VAL A 14 -15.52 -27.63 15.37
N LEU A 15 -15.49 -27.22 16.64
CA LEU A 15 -16.18 -26.00 17.13
C LEU A 15 -15.37 -24.72 16.93
N ALA A 16 -14.04 -24.79 16.96
CA ALA A 16 -13.16 -23.66 16.72
C ALA A 16 -13.08 -23.27 15.23
N TYR A 17 -13.13 -24.26 14.32
CA TYR A 17 -13.03 -24.02 12.88
C TYR A 17 -14.12 -23.08 12.32
N PRO A 18 -15.41 -23.24 12.66
CA PRO A 18 -16.47 -22.34 12.21
C PRO A 18 -16.38 -20.94 12.83
N LEU A 19 -15.85 -20.80 14.05
CA LEU A 19 -15.66 -19.50 14.70
C LEU A 19 -14.52 -18.72 14.06
N VAL A 20 -13.42 -19.40 13.72
CA VAL A 20 -12.29 -18.80 13.01
C VAL A 20 -12.71 -18.36 11.62
N GLU A 21 -13.49 -19.18 10.90
CA GLU A 21 -13.98 -18.82 9.57
C GLU A 21 -14.96 -17.65 9.61
N LYS A 22 -15.85 -17.59 10.61
CA LYS A 22 -16.74 -16.44 10.83
C LYS A 22 -15.97 -15.15 11.14
N LEU A 23 -14.95 -15.21 11.99
CA LEU A 23 -14.11 -14.04 12.29
C LEU A 23 -13.35 -13.54 11.05
N ARG A 24 -12.88 -14.46 10.19
CA ARG A 24 -12.25 -14.12 8.92
C ARG A 24 -13.23 -13.44 7.97
N GLN A 25 -14.45 -13.97 7.86
CA GLN A 25 -15.52 -13.38 7.05
C GLN A 25 -15.92 -12.00 7.55
N GLN A 26 -16.08 -11.82 8.87
CA GLN A 26 -16.37 -10.51 9.47
C GLN A 26 -15.28 -9.49 9.17
N ARG A 27 -13.99 -9.85 9.26
CA ARG A 27 -12.89 -8.94 8.89
C ARG A 27 -12.93 -8.53 7.43
N LEU A 28 -13.25 -9.46 6.52
CA LEU A 28 -13.37 -9.14 5.10
C LEU A 28 -14.56 -8.23 4.81
N VAL A 29 -15.68 -8.44 5.51
CA VAL A 29 -16.86 -7.56 5.43
C VAL A 29 -16.52 -6.18 5.98
N GLU A 30 -15.88 -6.10 7.15
CA GLU A 30 -15.47 -4.83 7.76
C GLU A 30 -14.44 -4.08 6.91
N GLU A 31 -13.48 -4.78 6.28
CA GLU A 31 -12.52 -4.16 5.36
C GLU A 31 -13.19 -3.69 4.05
N ALA A 32 -14.15 -4.45 3.53
CA ALA A 32 -14.94 -4.06 2.36
C ALA A 32 -15.85 -2.86 2.68
N ASP A 33 -16.52 -2.88 3.82
CA ASP A 33 -17.37 -1.80 4.30
C ASP A 33 -16.53 -0.56 4.63
N TYR A 34 -15.32 -0.70 5.19
CA TYR A 34 -14.39 0.41 5.41
C TYR A 34 -13.94 1.03 4.09
N LYS A 35 -13.52 0.23 3.10
CA LYS A 35 -13.18 0.74 1.75
C LYS A 35 -14.37 1.43 1.09
N SER A 36 -15.54 0.80 1.13
CA SER A 36 -16.77 1.35 0.56
C SER A 36 -17.21 2.64 1.26
N THR A 37 -17.11 2.71 2.60
CA THR A 37 -17.40 3.93 3.38
C THR A 37 -16.38 5.02 3.07
N THR A 38 -15.10 4.66 2.92
CA THR A 38 -14.06 5.60 2.52
C THR A 38 -14.33 6.15 1.13
N GLU A 39 -14.77 5.34 0.17
CA GLU A 39 -15.14 5.79 -1.19
C GLU A 39 -16.46 6.58 -1.25
N LEU A 40 -17.43 6.27 -0.38
CA LEU A 40 -18.75 6.92 -0.32
C LEU A 40 -18.70 8.26 0.42
N PHE A 41 -17.86 8.39 1.45
CA PHE A 41 -17.75 9.58 2.30
C PHE A 41 -16.44 10.37 2.12
N ALA A 42 -15.45 9.86 1.36
CA ALA A 42 -14.44 10.73 0.77
C ALA A 42 -15.20 11.73 -0.11
N LYS A 43 -15.18 12.99 0.31
CA LYS A 43 -15.89 14.09 -0.33
C LYS A 43 -15.63 14.10 -1.84
N LYS A 44 -16.58 13.58 -2.63
CA LYS A 44 -16.61 13.62 -4.10
C LYS A 44 -16.65 15.05 -4.70
N GLY A 45 -16.50 16.09 -3.88
CA GLY A 45 -16.50 17.49 -4.31
C GLY A 45 -15.11 18.08 -4.58
N ASP A 46 -14.04 17.51 -4.01
CA ASP A 46 -12.66 17.99 -4.15
C ASP A 46 -11.70 16.80 -4.33
N GLU A 47 -11.91 15.98 -5.37
CA GLU A 47 -10.90 14.96 -5.70
C GLU A 47 -9.59 15.66 -6.09
N LYS A 48 -8.59 15.56 -5.20
CA LYS A 48 -7.23 16.00 -5.49
C LYS A 48 -6.66 15.11 -6.60
N THR A 49 -6.40 15.70 -7.75
CA THR A 49 -5.72 15.11 -8.89
C THR A 49 -4.34 15.73 -9.03
N LEU A 50 -3.47 15.13 -9.86
CA LEU A 50 -2.17 15.73 -10.18
C LEU A 50 -2.31 17.11 -10.84
N ASP A 51 -3.43 17.38 -11.51
CA ASP A 51 -3.63 18.61 -12.28
C ASP A 51 -4.16 19.78 -11.42
N ASN A 52 -4.83 19.47 -10.30
CA ASN A 52 -5.46 20.49 -9.45
C ASN A 52 -4.81 20.64 -8.06
N PHE A 53 -3.93 19.72 -7.65
CA PHE A 53 -3.32 19.73 -6.33
C PHE A 53 -1.97 20.44 -6.32
N ILE A 54 -1.89 21.57 -5.61
CA ILE A 54 -0.67 22.35 -5.41
C ILE A 54 -0.18 22.14 -3.97
N PRO A 55 0.86 21.32 -3.73
CA PRO A 55 1.33 21.03 -2.37
C PRO A 55 2.02 22.24 -1.73
N LYS A 56 1.76 22.51 -0.44
CA LYS A 56 2.32 23.65 0.30
C LYS A 56 2.99 23.27 1.62
N SER A 57 2.63 22.12 2.19
CA SER A 57 3.20 21.55 3.42
C SER A 57 3.92 20.23 3.13
N GLU A 58 4.78 19.78 4.05
CA GLU A 58 5.43 18.46 3.97
C GLU A 58 4.40 17.33 3.81
N SER A 59 3.30 17.39 4.58
CA SER A 59 2.20 16.43 4.46
C SER A 59 1.55 16.47 3.08
N ASP A 60 1.42 17.65 2.48
CA ASP A 60 0.87 17.77 1.12
C ASP A 60 1.81 17.14 0.09
N PHE A 61 3.12 17.28 0.25
CA PHE A 61 4.10 16.64 -0.63
C PHE A 61 4.06 15.11 -0.50
N MET A 62 3.80 14.57 0.69
CA MET A 62 3.60 13.13 0.88
C MET A 62 2.34 12.63 0.17
N GLU A 63 1.23 13.38 0.26
CA GLU A 63 -0.01 13.07 -0.46
C GLU A 63 0.18 13.18 -1.99
N TYR A 64 0.90 14.20 -2.46
CA TYR A 64 1.24 14.37 -3.87
C TYR A 64 2.07 13.20 -4.40
N ALA A 65 3.02 12.70 -3.60
CA ALA A 65 3.81 11.52 -3.94
C ALA A 65 2.94 10.26 -4.09
N GLU A 66 1.94 10.07 -3.24
CA GLU A 66 1.02 8.93 -3.36
C GLU A 66 0.20 9.02 -4.64
N LEU A 67 -0.31 10.21 -5.01
CA LEU A 67 -1.01 10.44 -6.28
C LEU A 67 -0.12 10.11 -7.49
N ILE A 68 1.15 10.53 -7.49
CA ILE A 68 2.11 10.16 -8.55
C ILE A 68 2.23 8.64 -8.61
N SER A 69 2.41 7.97 -7.46
CA SER A 69 2.58 6.53 -7.42
C SER A 69 1.35 5.80 -7.95
N HIS A 70 0.13 6.25 -7.63
CA HIS A 70 -1.12 5.71 -8.16
C HIS A 70 -1.25 5.86 -9.67
N LYS A 71 -0.66 6.91 -10.25
CA LYS A 71 -0.62 7.07 -11.71
C LYS A 71 0.42 6.18 -12.40
N LEU A 72 1.49 5.80 -11.72
CA LEU A 72 2.55 4.96 -12.27
C LEU A 72 2.27 3.45 -12.13
N ARG A 73 1.76 3.01 -10.97
CA ARG A 73 1.53 1.57 -10.64
C ARG A 73 0.73 0.77 -11.69
N PRO A 74 -0.30 1.32 -12.37
CA PRO A 74 -1.04 0.56 -13.38
C PRO A 74 -0.17 0.01 -14.53
N TYR A 75 1.00 0.60 -14.76
CA TYR A 75 1.93 0.20 -15.81
C TYR A 75 2.98 -0.83 -15.36
N GLU A 76 2.92 -1.34 -14.13
CA GLU A 76 3.96 -2.21 -13.55
C GLU A 76 4.28 -3.47 -14.35
N LYS A 77 3.32 -3.98 -15.13
CA LYS A 77 3.48 -5.18 -15.98
C LYS A 77 4.09 -4.88 -17.36
N SER A 78 4.27 -3.61 -17.71
CA SER A 78 4.84 -3.21 -18.99
C SER A 78 6.36 -3.43 -19.01
N PHE A 79 6.89 -3.94 -20.12
CA PHE A 79 8.33 -4.04 -20.35
C PHE A 79 9.05 -2.67 -20.28
N HIS A 80 8.32 -1.57 -20.48
CA HIS A 80 8.86 -0.22 -20.40
C HIS A 80 8.79 0.41 -19.00
N TYR A 81 8.19 -0.27 -18.01
CA TYR A 81 7.95 0.30 -16.68
C TYR A 81 9.24 0.72 -15.98
N ILE A 82 10.27 -0.11 -16.04
CA ILE A 82 11.59 0.22 -15.47
C ILE A 82 12.20 1.43 -16.19
N GLY A 83 12.00 1.55 -17.51
CA GLY A 83 12.43 2.70 -18.29
C GLY A 83 11.72 3.99 -17.86
N LEU A 84 10.41 3.92 -17.63
CA LEU A 84 9.61 5.02 -17.11
C LEU A 84 10.12 5.49 -15.75
N LEU A 85 10.29 4.58 -14.78
CA LEU A 85 10.79 4.93 -13.45
C LEU A 85 12.18 5.58 -13.51
N LYS A 86 13.10 5.05 -14.31
CA LYS A 86 14.43 5.64 -14.50
C LYS A 86 14.36 7.05 -15.09
N ALA A 87 13.48 7.28 -16.08
CA ALA A 87 13.32 8.57 -16.71
C ALA A 87 12.73 9.60 -15.73
N VAL A 88 11.67 9.23 -14.99
CA VAL A 88 11.05 10.08 -13.97
C VAL A 88 12.08 10.45 -12.90
N MET A 89 12.79 9.48 -12.33
CA MET A 89 13.81 9.76 -11.30
C MET A 89 14.92 10.68 -11.82
N ARG A 90 15.37 10.50 -13.06
CA ARG A 90 16.39 11.37 -13.66
C ARG A 90 15.87 12.79 -13.81
N LEU A 91 14.68 12.97 -14.40
CA LEU A 91 14.08 14.28 -14.66
C LEU A 91 13.76 15.02 -13.37
N SER A 92 13.29 14.33 -12.32
CA SER A 92 12.94 14.95 -11.04
C SER A 92 14.13 15.33 -10.16
N THR A 93 15.35 14.88 -10.50
CA THR A 93 16.55 15.13 -9.70
C THR A 93 17.57 16.04 -10.38
N THR A 94 17.32 16.49 -11.62
CA THR A 94 18.30 17.28 -12.41
C THR A 94 18.68 18.62 -11.78
N ALA A 95 17.74 19.25 -11.05
CA ALA A 95 17.94 20.57 -10.43
C ALA A 95 18.45 20.48 -8.99
N LEU A 96 18.61 19.27 -8.43
CA LEU A 96 19.05 19.11 -7.05
C LEU A 96 20.53 19.45 -6.90
N LYS A 97 20.89 20.05 -5.76
CA LYS A 97 22.29 20.17 -5.37
C LYS A 97 22.87 18.79 -5.03
N ALA A 98 24.20 18.69 -5.07
CA ALA A 98 24.90 17.43 -4.87
C ALA A 98 24.61 16.75 -3.52
N ALA A 99 24.33 17.51 -2.45
CA ALA A 99 23.97 16.97 -1.15
C ALA A 99 22.62 16.24 -1.19
N ASP A 100 21.57 16.93 -1.66
CA ASP A 100 20.21 16.38 -1.73
C ASP A 100 20.15 15.18 -2.70
N ALA A 101 20.88 15.24 -3.81
CA ALA A 101 20.96 14.11 -4.75
C ALA A 101 21.59 12.86 -4.09
N LYS A 102 22.59 13.03 -3.23
CA LYS A 102 23.20 11.93 -2.46
C LYS A 102 22.24 11.35 -1.43
N GLU A 103 21.44 12.19 -0.76
CA GLU A 103 20.43 11.73 0.19
C GLU A 103 19.39 10.85 -0.52
N VAL A 104 18.83 11.31 -1.65
CA VAL A 104 17.89 10.54 -2.47
C VAL A 104 18.51 9.24 -2.97
N ALA A 105 19.75 9.26 -3.45
CA ALA A 105 20.45 8.05 -3.90
C ALA A 105 20.67 7.05 -2.75
N SER A 106 20.98 7.53 -1.55
CA SER A 106 21.22 6.69 -0.38
C SER A 106 19.94 5.96 0.05
N LEU A 107 18.78 6.60 -0.04
CA LEU A 107 17.49 5.96 0.23
C LEU A 107 17.25 4.74 -0.67
N LEU A 108 17.57 4.84 -1.97
CA LEU A 108 17.44 3.72 -2.92
C LEU A 108 18.40 2.56 -2.59
N LEU A 109 19.65 2.88 -2.22
CA LEU A 109 20.63 1.88 -1.82
C LEU A 109 20.23 1.13 -0.55
N LEU A 110 19.68 1.85 0.44
CA LEU A 110 19.15 1.23 1.66
C LEU A 110 17.95 0.32 1.36
N GLN A 111 17.04 0.74 0.49
CA GLN A 111 15.90 -0.09 0.06
C GLN A 111 16.36 -1.38 -0.63
N LEU A 112 17.43 -1.32 -1.43
CA LEU A 112 18.05 -2.51 -2.03
C LEU A 112 18.61 -3.45 -0.96
N ARG A 113 19.30 -2.90 0.05
CA ARG A 113 19.85 -3.70 1.16
C ARG A 113 18.77 -4.43 1.94
N MET A 114 17.60 -3.83 2.13
CA MET A 114 16.48 -4.47 2.85
C MET A 114 15.74 -5.53 2.03
N LYS A 115 15.92 -5.54 0.71
CA LYS A 115 15.32 -6.54 -0.20
C LYS A 115 16.22 -7.75 -0.47
N SER A 116 17.48 -7.69 -0.04
CA SER A 116 18.48 -8.76 -0.14
C SER A 116 18.57 -9.57 1.16
#